data_AF-A0A382TAT0-F1
#
_entry.id   AF-A0A382TAT0-F1
#
_cell.length_a   1.000
_cell.length_b   1.000
_cell.length_c   1.000
_cell.angle_alpha   90.00
_cell.angle_beta   90.00
_cell.angle_gamma   90.00
#
_symmetry.space_group_name_H-M   'P 1'
#
loop_
_entity.id
_entity.type
_entity.pdbx_description
1 polymer ?
#
loop_
_entity_poly.entity_id
_entity_poly.type
_entity_poly.pdbx_seq_one_letter_code
_entity_poly.pdbx_strand_id
1 'polypeptide(L)'
;MFDRIQNITLRYLKNYLQREDLLKLLTGFEKFKEKIPMRNSIVMLIICFSVVLVCNVVEAKLLMLDDFANGKINDSFWLKEGGVKAVWKVDKFQDDNRLEIHRTKGDGSGPDEYGFGLVKFKDFGIQLDFYLLEDPFPPKIEILFRANRDMFFYQLKINPVNGAGKKNIARWYRREGADAGTHKEYIEHSAKLPIQVETNAWYTLSILGKGPNFELYIKRTEDASSKKVYAWRDPKNLHPEGVMGIHTNGNLT
;
A
#
# COMPACT_ATOMS: atom_id res chain seq x y z
N MET A 1 27.89 25.73 15.08
CA MET A 1 26.41 25.71 15.11
C MET A 1 25.83 25.57 13.70
N PHE A 2 26.30 26.37 12.74
CA PHE A 2 25.95 26.26 11.31
C PHE A 2 26.26 24.87 10.68
N ASP A 3 27.39 24.25 11.02
CA ASP A 3 27.74 22.91 10.48
C ASP A 3 26.82 21.78 10.98
N ARG A 4 26.22 21.93 12.16
CA ARG A 4 25.22 20.96 12.67
C ARG A 4 23.89 21.10 11.95
N ILE A 5 23.49 22.33 11.63
CA ILE A 5 22.25 22.61 10.91
C ILE A 5 22.37 22.12 9.47
N GLN A 6 23.49 22.40 8.78
CA GLN A 6 23.72 21.89 7.42
C GLN A 6 23.71 20.36 7.34
N ASN A 7 24.32 19.67 8.30
CA ASN A 7 24.36 18.21 8.31
C ASN A 7 22.98 17.56 8.57
N ILE A 8 22.13 18.19 9.39
CA ILE A 8 20.76 17.71 9.61
C ILE A 8 19.91 17.92 8.34
N THR A 9 20.04 19.07 7.68
CA THR A 9 19.33 19.38 6.43
C THR A 9 19.74 18.47 5.28
N LEU A 10 21.03 18.17 5.12
CA LEU A 10 21.53 17.23 4.11
C LEU A 10 21.04 15.80 4.34
N ARG A 11 20.87 15.40 5.61
CA ARG A 11 20.30 14.09 5.97
C ARG A 11 18.81 14.02 5.65
N TYR A 12 18.07 15.10 5.89
CA TYR A 12 16.64 15.19 5.61
C TYR A 12 16.34 15.17 4.10
N LEU A 13 17.10 15.92 3.32
CA LEU A 13 16.97 15.95 1.85
C LEU A 13 17.33 14.62 1.20
N LYS A 14 18.32 13.88 1.74
CA LYS A 14 18.72 12.54 1.25
C LYS A 14 17.62 11.49 1.34
N ASN A 15 16.68 11.63 2.29
CA ASN A 15 15.60 10.66 2.49
C ASN A 15 14.36 10.96 1.64
N TYR A 16 14.23 12.17 1.08
CA TYR A 16 12.99 12.64 0.45
C TYR A 16 13.09 12.89 -1.06
N LEU A 17 14.30 13.01 -1.61
CA LEU A 17 14.53 13.24 -3.03
C LEU A 17 15.24 12.04 -3.64
N GLN A 18 14.71 11.51 -4.76
CA GLN A 18 15.39 10.47 -5.53
C GLN A 18 16.79 10.97 -5.94
N ARG A 19 17.80 10.09 -5.86
CA ARG A 19 19.24 10.44 -5.96
C ARG A 19 19.59 11.33 -7.17
N GLU A 20 18.89 11.21 -8.28
CA GLU A 20 19.17 11.99 -9.49
C GLU A 20 18.75 13.46 -9.39
N ASP A 21 17.63 13.77 -8.74
CA ASP A 21 17.16 15.14 -8.57
C ASP A 21 18.02 15.91 -7.57
N LEU A 22 18.49 15.21 -6.53
CA LEU A 22 19.40 15.76 -5.53
C LEU A 22 20.80 16.03 -6.12
N LEU A 23 21.30 15.16 -7.02
CA LEU A 23 22.57 15.38 -7.73
C LEU A 23 22.49 16.56 -8.69
N LYS A 24 21.38 16.73 -9.42
CA LYS A 24 21.15 17.89 -10.30
C LYS A 24 21.06 19.20 -9.52
N LEU A 25 20.40 19.18 -8.35
CA LEU A 25 20.33 20.35 -7.46
C LEU A 25 21.73 20.71 -6.92
N LEU A 26 22.49 19.72 -6.46
CA LEU A 26 23.83 19.93 -5.90
C LEU A 26 24.86 20.39 -6.94
N THR A 27 24.85 19.80 -8.15
CA THR A 27 25.73 20.24 -9.26
C THR A 27 25.34 21.62 -9.80
N GLY A 28 24.06 21.99 -9.75
CA GLY A 28 23.61 23.36 -9.97
C GLY A 28 24.17 24.33 -8.91
N PHE A 29 24.11 23.96 -7.63
CA PHE A 29 24.63 24.77 -6.52
C PHE A 29 26.16 24.97 -6.58
N GLU A 30 26.94 23.98 -7.01
CA GLU A 30 28.39 24.14 -7.16
C GLU A 30 28.77 25.12 -8.27
N LYS A 31 28.05 25.12 -9.40
CA LYS A 31 28.25 26.12 -10.46
C LYS A 31 27.90 27.55 -10.03
N PHE A 32 27.07 27.72 -9.00
CA PHE A 32 26.63 29.02 -8.49
C PHE A 32 27.54 29.61 -7.40
N LYS A 33 28.47 28.83 -6.84
CA LYS A 33 29.39 29.28 -5.78
C LYS A 33 30.46 30.28 -6.25
N GLU A 34 30.84 30.25 -7.52
CA GLU A 34 32.00 31.01 -8.00
C GLU A 34 31.74 32.50 -8.29
N LYS A 35 30.48 32.97 -8.28
CA LYS A 35 30.15 34.33 -8.74
C LYS A 35 29.16 35.12 -7.90
N ILE A 36 28.86 34.69 -6.68
CA ILE A 36 27.80 35.32 -5.88
C ILE A 36 28.35 35.82 -4.54
N PRO A 37 28.24 37.13 -4.22
CA PRO A 37 28.66 37.66 -2.93
C PRO A 37 27.85 36.99 -1.80
N MET A 38 28.52 36.66 -0.69
CA MET A 38 28.04 35.83 0.44
C MET A 38 26.60 36.14 0.92
N ARG A 39 26.17 37.40 0.82
CA ARG A 39 24.82 37.88 1.15
C ARG A 39 23.73 37.29 0.25
N ASN A 40 24.00 37.12 -1.04
CA ASN A 40 23.05 36.57 -2.02
C ASN A 40 22.90 35.04 -1.86
N SER A 41 23.95 34.34 -1.43
CA SER A 41 23.89 32.90 -1.10
C SER A 41 23.00 32.62 0.12
N ILE A 42 23.05 33.50 1.13
CA ILE A 42 22.18 33.41 2.33
C ILE A 42 20.71 33.66 1.93
N VAL A 43 20.45 34.68 1.11
CA VAL A 43 19.10 34.97 0.61
C VAL A 43 18.55 33.79 -0.21
N MET A 44 19.36 33.15 -1.05
CA MET A 44 18.92 32.00 -1.84
C MET A 44 18.62 30.77 -0.96
N LEU A 45 19.44 30.50 0.06
CA LEU A 45 19.17 29.47 1.06
C LEU A 45 17.87 29.74 1.82
N ILE A 46 17.62 30.98 2.23
CA ILE A 46 16.37 31.39 2.90
C ILE A 46 15.18 31.20 1.95
N ILE A 47 15.30 31.55 0.66
CA ILE A 47 14.23 31.34 -0.32
C ILE A 47 13.99 29.84 -0.52
N CYS A 48 15.02 29.01 -0.68
CA CYS A 48 14.86 27.56 -0.78
C CYS A 48 14.21 26.96 0.47
N PHE A 49 14.63 27.36 1.66
CA PHE A 49 14.00 26.93 2.92
C PHE A 49 12.56 27.42 3.05
N SER A 50 12.29 28.66 2.65
CA SER A 50 10.94 29.24 2.62
C SER A 50 10.06 28.46 1.65
N VAL A 51 10.54 28.12 0.45
CA VAL A 51 9.79 27.29 -0.52
C VAL A 51 9.51 25.89 0.05
N VAL A 52 10.46 25.28 0.77
CA VAL A 52 10.24 24.00 1.47
C VAL A 52 9.24 24.12 2.62
N LEU A 53 9.21 25.25 3.34
CA LEU A 53 8.27 25.54 4.43
C LEU A 53 6.86 25.95 3.93
N VAL A 54 6.75 26.54 2.74
CA VAL A 54 5.47 26.98 2.13
C VAL A 54 4.92 25.93 1.15
N CYS A 55 5.71 24.90 0.80
CA CYS A 55 5.15 23.66 0.30
C CYS A 55 4.20 23.16 1.39
N ASN A 56 2.88 23.32 1.16
CA ASN A 56 1.86 22.64 1.92
C ASN A 56 2.30 21.18 1.99
N VAL A 57 2.88 20.78 3.12
CA VAL A 57 3.05 19.37 3.43
C VAL A 57 1.61 18.89 3.40
N VAL A 58 1.25 18.18 2.33
CA VAL A 58 0.00 17.45 2.29
C VAL A 58 0.19 16.38 3.35
N GLU A 59 -0.06 16.76 4.61
CA GLU A 59 -0.01 15.85 5.74
C GLU A 59 -1.17 14.89 5.52
N ALA A 60 -0.88 13.77 4.87
CA ALA A 60 -1.74 12.62 4.91
C ALA A 60 -1.85 12.19 6.37
N LYS A 61 -3.01 12.41 6.98
CA LYS A 61 -3.28 11.96 8.35
C LYS A 61 -3.17 10.43 8.38
N LEU A 62 -2.32 9.90 9.26
CA LEU A 62 -2.28 8.47 9.54
C LEU A 62 -3.62 8.07 10.19
N LEU A 63 -4.42 7.29 9.46
CA LEU A 63 -5.75 6.86 9.89
C LEU A 63 -5.70 5.53 10.65
N MET A 64 -4.79 4.64 10.26
CA MET A 64 -4.68 3.28 10.77
C MET A 64 -3.23 2.82 10.66
N LEU A 65 -2.73 2.23 11.75
CA LEU A 65 -1.45 1.53 11.80
C LEU A 65 -1.65 0.33 12.72
N ASP A 66 -1.59 -0.87 12.16
CA ASP A 66 -1.64 -2.11 12.92
C ASP A 66 -0.42 -2.94 12.52
N ASP A 67 0.58 -2.94 13.40
CA ASP A 67 1.82 -3.70 13.29
C ASP A 67 1.75 -5.03 14.07
N PHE A 68 0.57 -5.36 14.59
CA PHE A 68 0.32 -6.54 15.42
C PHE A 68 1.23 -6.61 16.66
N ALA A 69 1.65 -5.46 17.18
CA ALA A 69 2.45 -5.38 18.39
C ALA A 69 1.79 -6.14 19.55
N ASN A 70 2.59 -6.94 20.26
CA ASN A 70 2.16 -7.84 21.34
C ASN A 70 1.30 -9.04 20.88
N GLY A 71 1.36 -9.42 19.60
CA GLY A 71 0.74 -10.66 19.12
C GLY A 71 -0.79 -10.60 19.06
N LYS A 72 -1.36 -9.42 18.78
CA LYS A 72 -2.81 -9.22 18.64
C LYS A 72 -3.12 -8.17 17.59
N ILE A 73 -4.30 -8.28 16.99
CA ILE A 73 -4.87 -7.21 16.17
C ILE A 73 -5.30 -6.03 17.05
N ASN A 74 -5.29 -4.83 16.50
CA ASN A 74 -5.86 -3.68 17.16
C ASN A 74 -7.38 -3.66 16.95
N ASP A 75 -8.10 -4.00 18.02
CA ASP A 75 -9.56 -3.99 18.12
C ASP A 75 -10.25 -2.68 17.72
N SER A 76 -9.52 -1.57 17.69
CA SER A 76 -10.04 -0.27 17.26
C SER A 76 -10.10 -0.12 15.74
N PHE A 77 -9.42 -1.01 15.00
CA PHE A 77 -9.30 -0.93 13.55
C PHE A 77 -10.05 -2.01 12.79
N TRP A 78 -10.42 -3.11 13.43
CA TRP A 78 -11.01 -4.28 12.76
C TRP A 78 -12.34 -4.70 13.38
N LEU A 79 -13.28 -5.17 12.55
CA LEU A 79 -14.49 -5.81 13.05
C LEU A 79 -14.13 -7.07 13.85
N LYS A 80 -14.85 -7.33 14.94
CA LYS A 80 -14.63 -8.51 15.80
C LYS A 80 -15.51 -9.72 15.43
N GLU A 81 -16.01 -9.73 14.20
CA GLU A 81 -16.99 -10.69 13.70
C GLU A 81 -16.74 -11.01 12.22
N GLY A 82 -17.50 -11.96 11.67
CA GLY A 82 -17.29 -12.46 10.32
C GLY A 82 -15.89 -13.04 10.14
N GLY A 83 -15.23 -12.67 9.03
CA GLY A 83 -13.94 -13.24 8.66
C GLY A 83 -12.87 -13.00 9.72
N VAL A 84 -12.83 -11.81 10.34
CA VAL A 84 -11.82 -11.52 11.37
C VAL A 84 -11.87 -12.53 12.52
N LYS A 85 -13.07 -12.85 13.03
CA LYS A 85 -13.20 -13.82 14.12
C LYS A 85 -12.94 -15.26 13.66
N ALA A 86 -13.33 -15.59 12.43
CA ALA A 86 -13.30 -16.95 11.92
C ALA A 86 -11.92 -17.38 11.41
N VAL A 87 -11.22 -16.47 10.72
CA VAL A 87 -10.04 -16.81 9.91
C VAL A 87 -8.75 -16.13 10.34
N TRP A 88 -8.79 -15.10 11.19
CA TRP A 88 -7.57 -14.37 11.53
C TRP A 88 -6.92 -14.94 12.78
N LYS A 89 -5.61 -15.16 12.68
CA LYS A 89 -4.75 -15.55 13.80
C LYS A 89 -3.53 -14.65 13.79
N VAL A 90 -3.13 -14.18 14.96
CA VAL A 90 -1.85 -13.48 15.09
C VAL A 90 -0.87 -14.46 15.71
N ASP A 91 0.13 -14.82 14.92
CA ASP A 91 1.13 -15.80 15.30
C ASP A 91 2.53 -15.19 15.15
N LYS A 92 3.47 -15.74 15.93
CA LYS A 92 4.89 -15.42 15.75
C LYS A 92 5.38 -16.09 14.48
N PHE A 93 6.05 -15.31 13.64
CA PHE A 93 6.75 -15.83 12.48
C PHE A 93 8.13 -15.21 12.42
N GLN A 94 9.15 -16.05 12.58
CA GLN A 94 10.51 -15.60 12.84
C GLN A 94 10.54 -14.73 14.11
N ASP A 95 11.14 -13.54 14.05
CA ASP A 95 11.30 -12.65 15.21
C ASP A 95 10.12 -11.67 15.41
N ASP A 96 9.15 -11.65 14.49
CA ASP A 96 8.04 -10.68 14.47
C ASP A 96 6.65 -11.33 14.62
N ASN A 97 5.65 -10.51 14.98
CA ASN A 97 4.25 -10.92 14.95
C ASN A 97 3.68 -10.65 13.56
N ARG A 98 2.91 -11.60 13.01
CA ARG A 98 2.17 -11.41 11.76
C ARG A 98 0.71 -11.76 11.92
N LEU A 99 -0.13 -11.10 11.14
CA LEU A 99 -1.49 -11.55 10.90
C LEU A 99 -1.47 -12.68 9.85
N GLU A 100 -1.81 -13.88 10.30
CA GLU A 100 -2.15 -14.99 9.43
C GLU A 100 -3.65 -14.98 9.12
N ILE A 101 -3.97 -15.11 7.85
CA ILE A 101 -5.34 -15.19 7.38
C ILE A 101 -5.51 -16.59 6.84
N HIS A 102 -6.32 -17.38 7.53
CA HIS A 102 -6.66 -18.74 7.18
C HIS A 102 -7.95 -18.72 6.34
N ARG A 103 -8.42 -19.87 5.87
CA ARG A 103 -9.78 -20.00 5.35
C ARG A 103 -10.58 -20.91 6.27
N THR A 104 -11.82 -20.53 6.55
CA THR A 104 -12.82 -21.41 7.16
C THR A 104 -13.79 -21.90 6.09
N LYS A 105 -14.58 -22.93 6.43
CA LYS A 105 -15.63 -23.51 5.57
C LYS A 105 -16.44 -22.41 4.85
N GLY A 106 -16.71 -22.60 3.56
CA GLY A 106 -17.39 -21.62 2.70
C GLY A 106 -16.92 -21.73 1.26
N ASP A 107 -17.53 -21.00 0.33
CA ASP A 107 -17.17 -20.99 -1.10
C ASP A 107 -16.37 -19.75 -1.52
N GLY A 108 -16.03 -18.86 -0.57
CA GLY A 108 -15.30 -17.61 -0.82
C GLY A 108 -16.20 -16.41 -1.09
N SER A 109 -17.53 -16.56 -0.98
CA SER A 109 -18.47 -15.56 -1.49
C SER A 109 -19.25 -14.80 -0.42
N GLY A 110 -19.43 -15.36 0.78
CA GLY A 110 -20.26 -14.77 1.83
C GLY A 110 -19.57 -13.62 2.60
N PRO A 111 -20.34 -12.66 3.16
CA PRO A 111 -19.78 -11.53 3.92
C PRO A 111 -18.96 -11.96 5.14
N ASP A 112 -19.30 -13.11 5.75
CA ASP A 112 -18.58 -13.67 6.89
C ASP A 112 -17.23 -14.28 6.53
N GLU A 113 -16.87 -14.32 5.24
CA GLU A 113 -15.56 -14.79 4.78
C GLU A 113 -14.55 -13.63 4.63
N TYR A 114 -15.01 -12.37 4.70
CA TYR A 114 -14.17 -11.19 4.54
C TYR A 114 -13.83 -10.54 5.89
N GLY A 115 -12.56 -10.16 6.06
CA GLY A 115 -12.15 -9.35 7.20
C GLY A 115 -12.24 -7.87 6.84
N PHE A 116 -13.08 -7.10 7.55
CA PHE A 116 -13.26 -5.67 7.31
C PHE A 116 -12.69 -4.82 8.45
N GLY A 117 -12.12 -3.69 8.07
CA GLY A 117 -11.73 -2.63 8.98
C GLY A 117 -12.92 -1.80 9.48
N LEU A 118 -12.63 -0.88 10.39
CA LEU A 118 -13.59 0.05 10.99
C LEU A 118 -13.41 1.49 10.48
N VAL A 119 -12.20 1.83 10.01
CA VAL A 119 -11.84 3.20 9.65
C VAL A 119 -12.25 3.49 8.21
N LYS A 120 -13.17 4.45 8.04
CA LYS A 120 -13.64 4.91 6.73
C LYS A 120 -12.67 5.90 6.09
N PHE A 121 -12.52 5.80 4.78
CA PHE A 121 -11.73 6.72 3.96
C PHE A 121 -12.35 6.91 2.57
N LYS A 122 -12.07 8.08 1.97
CA LYS A 122 -12.44 8.43 0.59
C LYS A 122 -11.20 8.43 -0.30
N ASP A 123 -10.30 9.36 -0.03
CA ASP A 123 -8.95 9.38 -0.58
C ASP A 123 -8.00 8.70 0.41
N PHE A 124 -7.05 7.91 -0.10
CA PHE A 124 -6.26 7.01 0.73
C PHE A 124 -4.90 6.68 0.12
N GLY A 125 -3.99 6.30 1.01
CA GLY A 125 -2.84 5.46 0.70
C GLY A 125 -2.87 4.26 1.65
N ILE A 126 -2.99 3.05 1.09
CA ILE A 126 -2.87 1.80 1.83
C ILE A 126 -1.48 1.25 1.57
N GLN A 127 -0.74 0.91 2.62
CA GLN A 127 0.52 0.20 2.52
C GLN A 127 0.47 -0.99 3.48
N LEU A 128 0.92 -2.15 3.00
CA LEU A 128 1.04 -3.36 3.81
C LEU A 128 2.18 -4.23 3.29
N ASP A 129 2.80 -4.95 4.21
CA ASP A 129 3.72 -6.03 3.89
C ASP A 129 2.96 -7.36 3.85
N PHE A 130 3.29 -8.20 2.89
CA PHE A 130 2.65 -9.50 2.74
C PHE A 130 3.66 -10.60 2.43
N TYR A 131 3.27 -11.81 2.83
CA TYR A 131 3.99 -13.05 2.62
C TYR A 131 3.00 -14.11 2.19
N LEU A 132 3.27 -14.78 1.07
CA LEU A 132 2.43 -15.87 0.57
C LEU A 132 3.06 -17.21 0.97
N LEU A 133 2.43 -17.92 1.90
CA LEU A 133 2.86 -19.27 2.29
C LEU A 133 2.35 -20.29 1.28
N GLU A 134 3.25 -21.14 0.77
CA GLU A 134 2.89 -22.23 -0.13
C GLU A 134 2.54 -23.50 0.67
N ASP A 135 1.24 -23.76 0.88
CA ASP A 135 0.78 -25.01 1.48
C ASP A 135 -0.70 -25.30 1.18
N PRO A 136 -1.08 -26.35 0.43
CA PRO A 136 -0.24 -27.13 -0.51
C PRO A 136 -0.05 -26.41 -1.86
N PHE A 137 -0.73 -25.28 -2.07
CA PHE A 137 -0.66 -24.50 -3.30
C PHE A 137 -0.37 -23.03 -3.02
N PRO A 138 0.33 -22.31 -3.92
CA PRO A 138 0.57 -20.88 -3.78
C PRO A 138 -0.74 -20.06 -3.73
N PRO A 139 -1.01 -19.33 -2.62
CA PRO A 139 -2.19 -18.49 -2.52
C PRO A 139 -1.99 -17.19 -3.30
N LYS A 140 -3.02 -16.36 -3.27
CA LYS A 140 -3.02 -14.98 -3.79
C LYS A 140 -3.40 -14.06 -2.64
N ILE A 141 -2.88 -12.83 -2.68
CA ILE A 141 -3.35 -11.78 -1.76
C ILE A 141 -4.55 -11.08 -2.37
N GLU A 142 -5.59 -10.86 -1.55
CA GLU A 142 -6.78 -10.14 -1.95
C GLU A 142 -7.07 -8.99 -0.97
N ILE A 143 -6.93 -7.76 -1.47
CA ILE A 143 -7.16 -6.53 -0.69
C ILE A 143 -8.44 -5.88 -1.14
N LEU A 144 -9.32 -5.58 -0.20
CA LEU A 144 -10.51 -4.78 -0.43
C LEU A 144 -10.22 -3.33 -0.05
N PHE A 145 -10.76 -2.39 -0.81
CA PHE A 145 -10.69 -0.97 -0.48
C PHE A 145 -11.97 -0.26 -0.88
N ARG A 146 -12.30 0.78 -0.10
CA ARG A 146 -13.62 1.41 -0.09
C ARG A 146 -14.74 0.38 0.06
N ALA A 147 -14.52 -0.54 0.99
CA ALA A 147 -15.40 -1.65 1.24
C ALA A 147 -16.50 -1.32 2.25
N ASN A 148 -17.60 -2.05 2.19
CA ASN A 148 -18.61 -2.08 3.23
C ASN A 148 -19.15 -3.50 3.45
N ARG A 149 -19.91 -3.67 4.52
CA ARG A 149 -20.48 -4.96 4.92
C ARG A 149 -21.58 -5.48 4.00
N ASP A 150 -22.18 -4.58 3.23
CA ASP A 150 -23.17 -4.92 2.21
C ASP A 150 -22.51 -5.44 0.92
N MET A 151 -21.20 -5.71 0.95
CA MET A 151 -20.41 -6.31 -0.12
C MET A 151 -20.26 -5.40 -1.34
N PHE A 152 -20.23 -4.09 -1.12
CA PHE A 152 -19.79 -3.11 -2.11
C PHE A 152 -18.32 -2.77 -1.86
N PHE A 153 -17.47 -3.04 -2.84
CA PHE A 153 -16.04 -2.75 -2.74
C PHE A 153 -15.33 -2.84 -4.08
N TYR A 154 -14.17 -2.19 -4.16
CA TYR A 154 -13.13 -2.59 -5.09
C TYR A 154 -12.25 -3.66 -4.44
N GLN A 155 -11.73 -4.57 -5.25
CA GLN A 155 -10.82 -5.61 -4.81
C GLN A 155 -9.62 -5.71 -5.74
N LEU A 156 -8.43 -5.74 -5.16
CA LEU A 156 -7.18 -6.05 -5.84
C LEU A 156 -6.78 -7.48 -5.53
N LYS A 157 -6.45 -8.26 -6.55
CA LYS A 157 -5.87 -9.61 -6.43
C LYS A 157 -4.48 -9.62 -7.05
N ILE A 158 -3.50 -10.11 -6.30
CA ILE A 158 -2.14 -10.36 -6.81
C ILE A 158 -1.90 -11.87 -6.82
N ASN A 159 -1.66 -12.42 -8.01
CA ASN A 159 -1.29 -13.83 -8.16
C ASN A 159 0.25 -13.94 -8.30
N PRO A 160 0.90 -14.83 -7.53
CA PRO A 160 2.35 -15.04 -7.65
C PRO A 160 2.72 -15.77 -8.95
N VAL A 161 4.03 -15.86 -9.25
CA VAL A 161 4.58 -16.56 -10.44
C VAL A 161 4.26 -18.07 -10.42
N ASN A 162 4.22 -18.67 -9.24
CA ASN A 162 3.89 -20.07 -9.00
C ASN A 162 2.39 -20.29 -8.72
N GLY A 163 1.59 -19.22 -8.71
CA GLY A 163 0.14 -19.27 -8.51
C GLY A 163 -0.63 -19.98 -9.64
N ALA A 164 -1.84 -20.42 -9.31
CA ALA A 164 -2.78 -20.94 -10.30
C ALA A 164 -3.33 -19.82 -11.22
N GLY A 165 -3.71 -20.20 -12.45
CA GLY A 165 -4.33 -19.30 -13.43
C GLY A 165 -3.34 -18.31 -14.07
N LYS A 166 -3.75 -17.05 -14.21
CA LYS A 166 -2.88 -15.98 -14.73
C LYS A 166 -1.82 -15.66 -13.66
N LYS A 167 -0.55 -15.85 -14.01
CA LYS A 167 0.61 -15.77 -13.10
C LYS A 167 1.22 -14.37 -13.09
N ASN A 168 1.82 -14.00 -11.95
CA ASN A 168 2.56 -12.75 -11.75
C ASN A 168 1.81 -11.50 -12.24
N ILE A 169 0.57 -11.36 -11.79
CA ILE A 169 -0.37 -10.38 -12.33
C ILE A 169 -1.17 -9.72 -11.20
N ALA A 170 -1.42 -8.42 -11.37
CA ALA A 170 -2.40 -7.66 -10.62
C ALA A 170 -3.73 -7.60 -11.39
N ARG A 171 -4.83 -7.93 -10.71
CA ARG A 171 -6.19 -7.93 -11.29
C ARG A 171 -7.14 -7.15 -10.38
N TRP A 172 -7.95 -6.31 -10.99
CA TRP A 172 -8.88 -5.43 -10.29
C TRP A 172 -10.30 -5.93 -10.48
N TYR A 173 -11.08 -5.83 -9.42
CA TYR A 173 -12.47 -6.25 -9.39
C TYR A 173 -13.31 -5.17 -8.73
N ARG A 174 -14.59 -5.20 -9.05
CA ARG A 174 -15.64 -4.56 -8.25
C ARG A 174 -16.61 -5.61 -7.74
N ARG A 175 -17.28 -5.28 -6.65
CA ARG A 175 -18.46 -5.99 -6.16
C ARG A 175 -19.53 -4.98 -5.81
N GLU A 176 -20.78 -5.28 -6.16
CA GLU A 176 -21.91 -4.37 -6.04
C GLU A 176 -23.07 -5.05 -5.30
N GLY A 177 -22.76 -5.70 -4.16
CA GLY A 177 -23.75 -6.37 -3.32
C GLY A 177 -23.39 -7.82 -2.99
N ALA A 178 -24.27 -8.45 -2.20
CA ALA A 178 -24.08 -9.83 -1.74
C ALA A 178 -24.13 -10.86 -2.88
N ASP A 179 -24.91 -10.60 -3.93
CA ASP A 179 -24.99 -11.46 -5.11
C ASP A 179 -23.61 -11.64 -5.75
N ALA A 180 -23.17 -12.90 -5.87
CA ALA A 180 -21.89 -13.28 -6.47
C ALA A 180 -21.77 -12.83 -7.93
N GLY A 181 -22.89 -12.70 -8.66
CA GLY A 181 -22.94 -12.18 -10.04
C GLY A 181 -22.49 -10.72 -10.18
N THR A 182 -22.45 -9.97 -9.09
CA THR A 182 -21.97 -8.57 -9.07
C THR A 182 -20.45 -8.47 -9.00
N HIS A 183 -19.76 -9.58 -8.67
CA HIS A 183 -18.31 -9.62 -8.59
C HIS A 183 -17.71 -9.70 -10.00
N LYS A 184 -17.28 -8.54 -10.53
CA LYS A 184 -16.80 -8.43 -11.92
C LYS A 184 -15.38 -7.90 -11.96
N GLU A 185 -14.59 -8.48 -12.85
CA GLU A 185 -13.23 -8.03 -13.14
C GLU A 185 -13.22 -6.83 -14.09
N TYR A 186 -12.33 -5.88 -13.83
CA TYR A 186 -11.89 -4.90 -14.82
C TYR A 186 -10.75 -5.49 -15.65
N ILE A 187 -11.10 -6.29 -16.65
CA ILE A 187 -10.13 -7.07 -17.45
C ILE A 187 -9.10 -6.14 -18.12
N GLU A 188 -9.57 -5.00 -18.62
CA GLU A 188 -8.78 -3.95 -19.26
C GLU A 188 -7.73 -3.31 -18.33
N HIS A 189 -7.90 -3.46 -17.02
CA HIS A 189 -7.01 -2.90 -16.01
C HIS A 189 -6.05 -3.94 -15.39
N SER A 190 -6.09 -5.19 -15.88
CA SER A 190 -5.16 -6.22 -15.47
C SER A 190 -3.73 -5.90 -15.95
N ALA A 191 -2.74 -6.06 -15.08
CA ALA A 191 -1.35 -5.69 -15.37
C ALA A 191 -0.37 -6.74 -14.87
N LYS A 192 0.64 -7.07 -15.69
CA LYS A 192 1.77 -7.90 -15.25
C LYS A 192 2.58 -7.15 -14.19
N LEU A 193 3.06 -7.86 -13.18
CA LEU A 193 3.88 -7.25 -12.14
C LEU A 193 5.29 -6.93 -12.69
N PRO A 194 5.88 -5.79 -12.32
CA PRO A 194 7.23 -5.37 -12.74
C PRO A 194 8.36 -6.08 -11.98
N ILE A 195 8.00 -6.94 -11.02
CA ILE A 195 8.87 -7.85 -10.28
C ILE A 195 8.20 -9.21 -10.24
N GLN A 196 8.98 -10.25 -9.97
CA GLN A 196 8.45 -11.58 -9.70
C GLN A 196 8.01 -11.66 -8.24
N VAL A 197 6.70 -11.87 -8.03
CA VAL A 197 6.13 -12.18 -6.72
C VAL A 197 6.10 -13.70 -6.59
N GLU A 198 6.81 -14.21 -5.61
CA GLU A 198 6.98 -15.63 -5.29
C GLU A 198 6.32 -15.94 -3.95
N THR A 199 6.11 -17.22 -3.67
CA THR A 199 5.84 -17.66 -2.31
C THR A 199 7.10 -17.58 -1.48
N ASN A 200 6.93 -17.60 -0.17
CA ASN A 200 8.01 -17.63 0.79
C ASN A 200 8.96 -16.43 0.77
N ALA A 201 8.45 -15.26 0.36
CA ALA A 201 9.18 -14.00 0.37
C ALA A 201 8.27 -12.84 0.78
N TRP A 202 8.87 -11.80 1.35
CA TRP A 202 8.18 -10.59 1.79
C TRP A 202 8.15 -9.52 0.69
N TYR A 203 6.97 -8.92 0.53
CA TYR A 203 6.74 -7.85 -0.42
C TYR A 203 5.95 -6.73 0.24
N THR A 204 6.22 -5.49 -0.17
CA THR A 204 5.40 -4.34 0.20
C THR A 204 4.49 -3.97 -0.96
N LEU A 205 3.21 -3.86 -0.68
CA LEU A 205 2.18 -3.36 -1.61
C LEU A 205 1.77 -1.94 -1.20
N SER A 206 1.58 -1.06 -2.18
CA SER A 206 0.97 0.26 -1.93
C SER A 206 -0.14 0.54 -2.94
N ILE A 207 -1.32 0.92 -2.43
CA ILE A 207 -2.49 1.32 -3.24
C ILE A 207 -2.81 2.77 -2.90
N LEU A 208 -2.82 3.64 -3.91
CA LEU A 208 -3.24 5.03 -3.76
C LEU A 208 -4.60 5.21 -4.43
N GLY A 209 -5.51 5.91 -3.76
CA GLY A 209 -6.82 6.26 -4.30
C GLY A 209 -7.11 7.74 -4.09
N LYS A 210 -7.41 8.46 -5.18
CA LYS A 210 -7.82 9.87 -5.15
C LYS A 210 -9.01 10.11 -6.07
N GLY A 211 -10.20 10.28 -5.48
CA GLY A 211 -11.46 10.32 -6.19
C GLY A 211 -11.63 9.08 -7.07
N PRO A 212 -11.77 9.23 -8.39
CA PRO A 212 -11.91 8.09 -9.30
C PRO A 212 -10.58 7.44 -9.71
N ASN A 213 -9.42 7.96 -9.30
CA ASN A 213 -8.12 7.50 -9.77
C ASN A 213 -7.47 6.56 -8.78
N PHE A 214 -6.85 5.50 -9.29
CA PHE A 214 -6.17 4.48 -8.51
C PHE A 214 -4.78 4.20 -9.06
N GLU A 215 -3.83 3.99 -8.16
CA GLU A 215 -2.47 3.60 -8.51
C GLU A 215 -1.99 2.44 -7.65
N LEU A 216 -1.19 1.57 -8.25
CA LEU A 216 -0.60 0.41 -7.58
C LEU A 216 0.91 0.43 -7.73
N TYR A 217 1.57 0.19 -6.60
CA TYR A 217 3.01 0.07 -6.48
C TYR A 217 3.38 -1.20 -5.72
N ILE A 218 4.53 -1.78 -6.05
CA ILE A 218 5.04 -2.97 -5.40
C ILE A 218 6.56 -2.96 -5.32
N LYS A 219 7.11 -3.59 -4.28
CA LYS A 219 8.54 -3.91 -4.14
C LYS A 219 8.74 -5.17 -3.33
N ARG A 220 9.94 -5.75 -3.38
CA ARG A 220 10.41 -6.60 -2.27
C ARG A 220 10.60 -5.73 -1.03
N THR A 221 10.34 -6.25 0.15
CA THR A 221 10.37 -5.43 1.39
C THR A 221 11.75 -4.84 1.64
N GLU A 222 12.82 -5.57 1.29
CA GLU A 222 14.22 -5.14 1.37
C GLU A 222 14.61 -4.06 0.36
N ASP A 223 13.84 -3.86 -0.71
CA ASP A 223 14.15 -2.85 -1.71
C ASP A 223 13.87 -1.44 -1.18
N ALA A 224 14.72 -0.48 -1.56
CA ALA A 224 14.57 0.91 -1.15
C ALA A 224 13.41 1.64 -1.85
N SER A 225 12.99 1.18 -3.03
CA SER A 225 12.04 1.91 -3.88
C SER A 225 10.97 1.01 -4.49
N SER A 226 9.72 1.46 -4.43
CA SER A 226 8.59 0.79 -5.08
C SER A 226 8.55 1.03 -6.59
N LYS A 227 8.19 -0.01 -7.35
CA LYS A 227 7.93 0.08 -8.79
C LYS A 227 6.44 0.27 -9.02
N LYS A 228 6.08 1.19 -9.92
CA LYS A 228 4.70 1.37 -10.38
C LYS A 228 4.28 0.14 -11.17
N VAL A 229 3.14 -0.44 -10.81
CA VAL A 229 2.52 -1.58 -11.51
C VAL A 229 1.54 -1.07 -12.56
N TYR A 230 0.57 -0.27 -12.11
CA TYR A 230 -0.51 0.20 -12.96
C TYR A 230 -1.19 1.43 -12.35
N ALA A 231 -1.81 2.24 -13.19
CA ALA A 231 -2.69 3.32 -12.76
C ALA A 231 -3.92 3.35 -13.67
N TRP A 232 -5.08 3.55 -13.09
CA TRP A 232 -6.35 3.54 -13.81
C TRP A 232 -7.37 4.47 -13.15
N ARG A 233 -8.50 4.65 -13.83
CA ARG A 233 -9.57 5.53 -13.39
C ARG A 233 -10.91 4.82 -13.55
N ASP A 234 -11.75 4.85 -12.52
CA ASP A 234 -13.17 4.50 -12.61
C ASP A 234 -13.99 5.78 -12.82
N PRO A 235 -14.47 6.07 -14.05
CA PRO A 235 -15.26 7.28 -14.29
C PRO A 235 -16.56 7.34 -13.48
N LYS A 236 -17.11 6.17 -13.11
CA LYS A 236 -18.36 6.09 -12.33
C LYS A 236 -18.12 6.28 -10.85
N ASN A 237 -16.89 6.05 -10.37
CA ASN A 237 -16.52 6.12 -8.95
C ASN A 237 -17.53 5.35 -8.08
N LEU A 238 -17.82 4.11 -8.47
CA LEU A 238 -18.91 3.28 -7.92
C LEU A 238 -18.89 3.18 -6.40
N HIS A 239 -17.69 3.15 -5.80
CA HIS A 239 -17.51 3.16 -4.36
C HIS A 239 -16.70 4.41 -3.99
N PRO A 240 -17.33 5.50 -3.52
CA PRO A 240 -16.62 6.75 -3.20
C PRO A 240 -15.96 6.74 -1.81
N GLU A 241 -16.43 5.89 -0.90
CA GLU A 241 -15.99 5.79 0.48
C GLU A 241 -16.13 4.34 0.97
N GLY A 242 -15.28 3.94 1.90
CA GLY A 242 -15.49 2.72 2.68
C GLY A 242 -14.29 2.41 3.54
N VAL A 243 -14.16 1.16 3.97
CA VAL A 243 -13.07 0.66 4.80
C VAL A 243 -12.08 -0.17 3.98
N MET A 244 -10.94 -0.51 4.58
CA MET A 244 -10.06 -1.54 4.06
C MET A 244 -10.62 -2.91 4.44
N GLY A 245 -10.36 -3.92 3.63
CA GLY A 245 -10.58 -5.31 4.02
C GLY A 245 -9.50 -6.21 3.46
N ILE A 246 -9.41 -7.41 4.03
CA ILE A 246 -8.49 -8.44 3.57
C ILE A 246 -9.27 -9.75 3.42
N HIS A 247 -8.95 -10.46 2.35
CA HIS A 247 -9.52 -11.76 2.03
C HIS A 247 -8.40 -12.69 1.54
N THR A 248 -8.57 -13.99 1.76
CA THR A 248 -7.71 -15.02 1.17
C THR A 248 -8.57 -16.18 0.71
N ASN A 249 -8.16 -16.81 -0.38
CA ASN A 249 -8.87 -17.93 -0.99
C ASN A 249 -8.20 -19.29 -0.71
N GLY A 250 -7.11 -19.32 0.07
CA GLY A 250 -6.36 -20.56 0.34
C GLY A 250 -7.02 -21.40 1.42
N ASN A 251 -7.47 -22.62 1.07
CA ASN A 251 -7.71 -23.66 2.07
C ASN A 251 -6.34 -24.16 2.55
N LEU A 252 -6.04 -23.99 3.84
CA LEU A 252 -5.01 -24.82 4.47
C LEU A 252 -5.64 -26.19 4.68
N THR A 253 -5.04 -27.22 4.08
CA THR A 253 -5.38 -28.63 4.31
C THR A 253 -4.74 -29.14 5.58
#